data_AF-A0A2E5EWL9-F1
#
_entry.id   AF-A0A2E5EWL9-F1
#
_cell.length_a   1.000
_cell.length_b   1.000
_cell.length_c   1.000
_cell.angle_alpha   90.00
_cell.angle_beta   90.00
_cell.angle_gamma   90.00
#
_symmetry.space_group_name_H-M   'P 1'
#
loop_
_entity.id
_entity.type
_entity.pdbx_description
1 polymer ?
#
loop_
_entity_poly.entity_id
_entity_poly.type
_entity_poly.pdbx_seq_one_letter_code
_entity_poly.pdbx_strand_id
1 'polypeptide(L)'
;MMIKEKGLYRIGHLSKVLGITQRTIRYYDQLGLLPHLKRSEGSVRLFDDNDIETIKKIRHYQTSEKLNLDEIKRLLIKRDPQEKTIAILTEADVLFSFFHPKRFPIHQLKNPETPTQIKKRISQLLNTVDLIYAILPAPHYSPHFNELKELSKTPEFKSKLHIINTGSFYSGTGLLIEILAEYLFENGTESEFKLLLNKHLPLIFQAGIQQNQSYVLQHKRQSAFDEAITEKLEKHYIIYSAHAKNPHLSIHHIIDDFQTTLTELLLIINTQFQAQGNYVNRVLISHSQQKNVAETLKKELKHTICQAPIYIKELDDSPQNIGLIHVSML
;
A
#
# COMPACT_ATOMS: atom_id res chain seq x y z
N MET A 1 2.02 20.98 30.93
CA MET A 1 2.71 22.04 30.16
C MET A 1 2.02 22.20 28.82
N MET A 2 1.40 23.37 28.58
CA MET A 2 0.72 23.71 27.34
C MET A 2 1.73 24.34 26.39
N ILE A 3 2.12 23.62 25.33
CA ILE A 3 3.08 24.14 24.35
C ILE A 3 2.31 24.44 23.06
N LYS A 4 2.11 25.74 22.81
CA LYS A 4 1.79 26.29 21.49
C LYS A 4 3.13 26.58 20.80
N GLU A 5 3.75 25.55 20.23
CA GLU A 5 4.94 25.73 19.40
C GLU A 5 4.50 25.93 17.96
N LYS A 6 4.81 27.10 17.39
CA LYS A 6 4.68 27.42 15.95
C LYS A 6 3.30 27.18 15.31
N GLY A 7 2.19 27.51 16.00
CA GLY A 7 0.84 27.39 15.43
C GLY A 7 0.35 25.94 15.26
N LEU A 8 0.99 25.00 15.97
CA LEU A 8 0.63 23.59 15.99
C LEU A 8 0.10 23.18 17.38
N TYR A 9 -0.91 22.32 17.38
CA TYR A 9 -1.70 21.91 18.54
C TYR A 9 -1.59 20.39 18.73
N ARG A 10 -1.30 19.94 19.95
CA ARG A 10 -1.52 18.53 20.33
C ARG A 10 -3.02 18.28 20.51
N ILE A 11 -3.46 17.04 20.33
CA ILE A 11 -4.89 16.68 20.41
C ILE A 11 -5.56 17.10 21.72
N GLY A 12 -4.85 17.00 22.86
CA GLY A 12 -5.39 17.42 24.16
C GLY A 12 -5.58 18.93 24.28
N HIS A 13 -4.74 19.72 23.61
CA HIS A 13 -4.91 21.17 23.56
C HIS A 13 -6.07 21.52 22.61
N LEU A 14 -6.10 20.91 21.43
CA LEU A 14 -7.15 21.08 20.44
C LEU A 14 -8.54 20.73 20.99
N SER A 15 -8.63 19.65 21.75
CA SER A 15 -9.85 19.21 22.45
C SER A 15 -10.41 20.28 23.39
N LYS A 16 -9.54 20.97 24.14
CA LYS A 16 -9.92 22.06 25.04
C LYS A 16 -10.35 23.30 24.27
N VAL A 17 -9.59 23.68 23.25
CA VAL A 17 -9.86 24.86 22.41
C VAL A 17 -11.21 24.75 21.70
N LEU A 18 -11.55 23.55 21.21
CA LEU A 18 -12.77 23.32 20.43
C LEU A 18 -13.97 22.85 21.27
N GLY A 19 -13.76 22.48 22.55
CA GLY A 19 -14.81 21.88 23.37
C GLY A 19 -15.27 20.52 22.87
N ILE A 20 -14.38 19.75 22.23
CA ILE A 20 -14.67 18.45 21.60
C ILE A 20 -13.79 17.38 22.23
N THR A 21 -14.31 16.17 22.43
CA THR A 21 -13.50 15.09 23.01
C THR A 21 -12.32 14.72 22.11
N GLN A 22 -11.18 14.33 22.70
CA GLN A 22 -10.05 13.80 21.94
C GLN A 22 -10.46 12.58 21.09
N ARG A 23 -11.40 11.75 21.59
CA ARG A 23 -11.94 10.60 20.86
C ARG A 23 -12.60 11.03 19.55
N THR A 24 -13.42 12.08 19.59
CA THR A 24 -14.08 12.62 18.39
C THR A 24 -13.07 13.17 17.38
N ILE A 25 -12.04 13.88 17.85
CA ILE A 25 -10.98 14.40 16.95
C ILE A 25 -10.20 13.24 16.31
N ARG A 26 -9.84 12.19 17.08
CA ARG A 26 -9.22 10.98 16.53
C ARG A 26 -10.12 10.31 15.51
N TYR A 27 -11.42 10.27 15.78
CA TYR A 27 -12.39 9.67 14.87
C TYR A 27 -12.46 10.42 13.55
N TYR A 28 -12.45 11.76 13.56
CA TYR A 28 -12.38 12.55 12.33
C TYR A 28 -11.05 12.33 11.56
N ASP A 29 -9.92 12.29 12.27
CA ASP A 29 -8.60 12.00 11.67
C ASP A 29 -8.57 10.60 11.02
N GLN A 30 -9.09 9.58 11.72
CA GLN A 30 -9.20 8.20 11.22
C GLN A 30 -10.08 8.08 9.98
N LEU A 31 -11.18 8.84 9.93
CA LEU A 31 -12.05 8.91 8.75
C LEU A 31 -11.43 9.69 7.58
N GLY A 32 -10.27 10.34 7.77
CA GLY A 32 -9.60 11.14 6.77
C GLY A 32 -10.21 12.53 6.57
N LEU A 33 -10.97 13.03 7.56
CA LEU A 33 -11.56 14.37 7.51
C LEU A 33 -10.54 15.49 7.80
N LEU A 34 -9.35 15.16 8.29
CA LEU A 34 -8.28 16.10 8.67
C LEU A 34 -6.98 15.80 7.91
N PRO A 35 -6.93 16.11 6.61
CA PRO A 35 -5.91 15.59 5.68
C PRO A 35 -4.48 16.09 5.95
N HIS A 36 -4.32 17.24 6.62
CA HIS A 36 -2.99 17.86 6.80
C HIS A 36 -2.17 17.23 7.93
N LEU A 37 -1.58 16.06 7.67
CA LEU A 37 -0.75 15.31 8.62
C LEU A 37 0.55 16.05 8.97
N LYS A 38 0.63 16.56 10.20
CA LYS A 38 1.87 17.08 10.81
C LYS A 38 2.21 16.25 12.04
N ARG A 39 3.49 15.93 12.26
CA ARG A 39 3.95 15.18 13.44
C ARG A 39 5.11 15.89 14.13
N SER A 40 5.17 15.73 15.45
CA SER A 40 6.37 16.07 16.24
C SER A 40 7.48 15.04 16.03
N GLU A 41 8.71 15.35 16.47
CA GLU A 41 9.85 14.43 16.43
C GLU A 41 9.58 13.11 17.18
N GLY A 42 8.71 13.12 18.20
CA GLY A 42 8.21 11.92 18.90
C GLY A 42 7.01 11.23 18.21
N SER A 43 6.80 11.44 16.91
CA SER A 43 5.71 10.85 16.11
C SER A 43 4.28 11.17 16.54
N VAL A 44 4.06 12.11 17.46
CA VAL A 44 2.71 12.54 17.88
C VAL A 44 2.08 13.45 16.83
N ARG A 45 0.82 13.17 16.41
CA ARG A 45 0.03 14.04 15.52
C ARG A 45 -0.10 15.43 16.13
N LEU A 46 0.26 16.41 15.32
CA LEU A 46 0.03 17.82 15.54
C LEU A 46 -1.04 18.30 14.55
N PHE A 47 -1.84 19.24 15.00
CA PHE A 47 -2.92 19.86 14.25
C PHE A 47 -2.57 21.32 14.03
N ASP A 48 -2.99 21.91 12.92
CA ASP A 48 -2.79 23.35 12.68
C ASP A 48 -4.12 24.13 12.70
N ASP A 49 -4.06 25.42 12.39
CA ASP A 49 -5.26 26.26 12.33
C ASP A 49 -6.23 25.82 11.20
N ASN A 50 -5.75 25.18 10.12
CA ASN A 50 -6.62 24.61 9.08
C ASN A 50 -7.39 23.38 9.59
N ASP A 51 -6.75 22.52 10.38
CA ASP A 51 -7.42 21.42 11.04
C ASP A 51 -8.50 21.93 12.01
N ILE A 52 -8.23 23.01 12.74
CA ILE A 52 -9.21 23.69 13.62
C ILE A 52 -10.44 24.14 12.84
N GLU A 53 -10.24 24.87 11.75
CA GLU A 53 -11.35 25.38 10.92
C GLU A 53 -12.13 24.23 10.26
N THR A 54 -11.43 23.17 9.84
CA THR A 54 -12.07 21.97 9.32
C THR A 54 -12.95 21.29 10.37
N ILE A 55 -12.47 21.13 11.61
CA ILE A 55 -13.26 20.55 12.70
C ILE A 55 -14.49 21.42 13.02
N LYS A 56 -14.34 22.75 13.04
CA LYS A 56 -15.49 23.66 13.24
C LYS A 56 -16.54 23.48 12.14
N LYS A 57 -16.14 23.35 10.87
CA LYS A 57 -17.06 23.09 9.76
C LYS A 57 -17.75 21.72 9.89
N ILE A 58 -17.00 20.66 10.23
CA ILE A 58 -17.60 19.33 10.50
C ILE A 58 -18.71 19.47 11.55
N ARG A 59 -18.43 20.16 12.66
CA ARG A 59 -19.40 20.36 13.73
C ARG A 59 -20.61 21.15 13.28
N HIS A 60 -20.41 22.24 12.54
CA HIS A 60 -21.50 23.03 11.99
C HIS A 60 -22.45 22.19 11.14
N TYR A 61 -21.93 21.39 10.20
CA TYR A 61 -22.74 20.50 9.38
C TYR A 61 -23.50 19.44 10.20
N GLN A 62 -22.86 18.85 11.22
CA GLN A 62 -23.52 17.90 12.11
C GLN A 62 -24.65 18.55 12.92
N THR A 63 -24.45 19.76 13.42
CA THR A 63 -25.38 20.39 14.36
C THR A 63 -26.53 21.11 13.65
N SER A 64 -26.21 21.87 12.60
CA SER A 64 -27.13 22.75 11.90
C SER A 64 -27.86 22.05 10.77
N GLU A 65 -27.14 21.25 9.98
CA GLU A 65 -27.67 20.60 8.77
C GLU A 65 -27.99 19.11 8.99
N LYS A 66 -27.70 18.57 10.18
CA LYS A 66 -27.96 17.17 10.59
C LYS A 66 -27.34 16.12 9.67
N LEU A 67 -26.29 16.50 8.96
CA LEU A 67 -25.58 15.60 8.05
C LEU A 67 -24.76 14.56 8.81
N ASN A 68 -24.70 13.36 8.26
CA ASN A 68 -23.80 12.33 8.76
C ASN A 68 -22.37 12.57 8.27
N LEU A 69 -21.40 11.87 8.88
CA LEU A 69 -19.98 12.14 8.58
C LEU A 69 -19.57 11.80 7.14
N ASP A 70 -20.25 10.88 6.47
CA ASP A 70 -20.00 10.56 5.06
C ASP A 70 -20.50 11.67 4.11
N GLU A 71 -21.64 12.28 4.41
CA GLU A 71 -22.14 13.47 3.71
C GLU A 71 -21.22 14.67 3.94
N ILE A 72 -20.82 14.89 5.18
CA ILE A 72 -19.90 15.96 5.56
C ILE A 72 -18.54 15.79 4.88
N LYS A 73 -18.03 14.55 4.83
CA LYS A 73 -16.82 14.22 4.08
C LYS A 73 -16.92 14.74 2.64
N ARG A 74 -18.05 14.49 1.98
CA ARG A 74 -18.30 14.92 0.59
C ARG A 74 -18.41 16.44 0.45
N LEU A 75 -18.95 17.14 1.44
CA LEU A 75 -19.10 18.61 1.41
C LEU A 75 -17.80 19.36 1.72
N LEU A 76 -17.01 18.86 2.68
CA LEU A 76 -15.74 19.48 3.07
C LEU A 76 -14.70 19.34 1.98
N ILE A 77 -14.79 18.26 1.21
CA ILE A 77 -14.07 18.09 -0.04
C ILE A 77 -14.88 18.79 -1.13
N LYS A 78 -15.09 20.09 -0.95
CA LYS A 78 -15.33 20.95 -2.11
C LYS A 78 -14.07 20.89 -2.93
N ARG A 79 -14.12 20.07 -3.99
CA ARG A 79 -13.05 19.99 -4.97
C ARG A 79 -12.77 21.40 -5.45
N ASP A 80 -11.53 21.83 -5.30
CA ASP A 80 -11.03 22.92 -6.11
C ASP A 80 -11.32 22.54 -7.57
N PRO A 81 -12.05 23.35 -8.35
CA PRO A 81 -12.32 23.06 -9.75
C PRO A 81 -11.05 22.85 -10.59
N GLN A 82 -9.90 23.28 -10.09
CA GLN A 82 -8.60 23.07 -10.73
C GLN A 82 -7.95 21.72 -10.37
N GLU A 83 -8.49 20.97 -9.40
CA GLU A 83 -7.97 19.66 -9.03
C GLU A 83 -8.22 18.64 -10.14
N LYS A 84 -7.15 17.94 -10.50
CA LYS A 84 -7.18 16.90 -11.52
C LYS A 84 -7.75 15.60 -10.96
N THR A 85 -8.68 15.01 -11.69
CA THR A 85 -9.18 13.67 -11.46
C THR A 85 -8.14 12.64 -11.88
N ILE A 86 -8.10 11.51 -11.16
CA ILE A 86 -7.11 10.47 -11.41
C ILE A 86 -7.73 9.08 -11.56
N ALA A 87 -7.05 8.21 -12.30
CA ALA A 87 -7.26 6.76 -12.29
C ALA A 87 -5.98 6.03 -11.90
N ILE A 88 -6.13 4.86 -11.27
CA ILE A 88 -5.01 3.94 -11.03
C ILE A 88 -5.00 2.90 -12.13
N LEU A 89 -3.83 2.73 -12.76
CA LEU A 89 -3.53 1.59 -13.62
C LEU A 89 -2.61 0.66 -12.85
N THR A 90 -2.85 -0.64 -12.86
CA THR A 90 -1.97 -1.60 -12.17
C THR A 90 -2.00 -2.94 -12.89
N GLU A 91 -1.09 -3.82 -12.55
CA GLU A 91 -1.13 -5.24 -12.89
C GLU A 91 -1.19 -6.12 -11.63
N ALA A 92 -1.15 -5.50 -10.44
CA ALA A 92 -1.28 -6.19 -9.18
C ALA A 92 -2.71 -6.69 -8.98
N ASP A 93 -2.85 -7.88 -8.38
CA ASP A 93 -4.17 -8.39 -8.02
C ASP A 93 -4.73 -7.63 -6.83
N VAL A 94 -5.77 -6.85 -7.07
CA VAL A 94 -6.47 -6.06 -6.06
C VAL A 94 -7.48 -6.97 -5.31
N LEU A 95 -7.74 -6.67 -4.04
CA LEU A 95 -8.51 -7.50 -3.09
C LEU A 95 -9.99 -7.10 -3.00
N PHE A 96 -10.56 -6.44 -4.01
CA PHE A 96 -11.92 -5.86 -3.95
C PHE A 96 -13.02 -6.80 -3.43
N SER A 97 -12.85 -8.12 -3.57
CA SER A 97 -13.80 -9.10 -3.01
C SER A 97 -13.92 -9.04 -1.47
N PHE A 98 -12.88 -8.57 -0.77
CA PHE A 98 -12.87 -8.43 0.68
C PHE A 98 -13.45 -7.09 1.16
N PHE A 99 -13.55 -6.09 0.29
CA PHE A 99 -13.91 -4.71 0.66
C PHE A 99 -14.86 -4.12 -0.37
N HIS A 100 -16.06 -3.69 0.05
CA HIS A 100 -16.97 -2.97 -0.84
C HIS A 100 -16.28 -1.69 -1.37
N PRO A 101 -15.90 -1.61 -2.66
CA PRO A 101 -15.22 -0.43 -3.13
C PRO A 101 -16.23 0.70 -3.34
N LYS A 102 -15.93 1.87 -2.78
CA LYS A 102 -16.38 3.13 -3.39
C LYS A 102 -15.87 3.14 -4.84
N ARG A 103 -16.65 3.64 -5.79
CA ARG A 103 -16.35 3.57 -7.24
C ARG A 103 -15.17 4.49 -7.61
N PHE A 104 -13.96 4.14 -7.22
CA PHE A 104 -12.72 4.79 -7.67
C PHE A 104 -12.18 4.03 -8.90
N PRO A 105 -11.79 4.72 -10.00
CA PRO A 105 -11.38 4.07 -11.25
C PRO A 105 -10.02 3.39 -11.13
N ILE A 106 -10.04 2.09 -10.85
CA ILE A 106 -8.86 1.21 -10.80
C ILE A 106 -8.95 0.22 -11.94
N HIS A 107 -7.91 0.18 -12.77
CA HIS A 107 -7.87 -0.64 -13.97
C HIS A 107 -6.69 -1.61 -13.89
N GLN A 108 -7.00 -2.90 -13.83
CA GLN A 108 -5.99 -3.95 -13.85
C GLN A 108 -5.67 -4.36 -15.29
N LEU A 109 -4.39 -4.25 -15.68
CA LEU A 109 -3.81 -4.83 -16.90
C LEU A 109 -3.80 -6.34 -16.77
N LYS A 110 -4.15 -7.04 -17.85
CA LYS A 110 -3.99 -8.49 -17.94
C LYS A 110 -2.52 -8.83 -18.21
N ASN A 111 -2.13 -10.03 -17.82
CA ASN A 111 -0.84 -10.59 -18.19
C ASN A 111 -1.07 -11.82 -19.11
N PRO A 112 -0.64 -11.79 -20.38
CA PRO A 112 0.04 -10.68 -21.08
C PRO A 112 -0.95 -9.68 -21.73
N GLU A 113 -0.59 -8.38 -21.73
CA GLU A 113 -1.15 -7.38 -22.66
C GLU A 113 -0.04 -6.86 -23.58
N THR A 114 -0.35 -6.67 -24.87
CA THR A 114 0.60 -6.13 -25.85
C THR A 114 0.73 -4.61 -25.74
N PRO A 115 1.84 -4.02 -26.22
CA PRO A 115 2.02 -2.58 -26.14
C PRO A 115 0.91 -1.75 -26.80
N THR A 116 0.37 -2.26 -27.90
CA THR A 116 -0.75 -1.63 -28.60
C THR A 116 -2.04 -1.64 -27.77
N GLN A 117 -2.29 -2.74 -27.04
CA GLN A 117 -3.45 -2.86 -26.15
C GLN A 117 -3.31 -1.91 -24.95
N ILE A 118 -2.13 -1.87 -24.32
CA ILE A 118 -1.83 -0.98 -23.19
C ILE A 118 -2.02 0.48 -23.59
N LYS A 119 -1.43 0.90 -24.71
CA LYS A 119 -1.59 2.25 -25.25
C LYS A 119 -3.06 2.60 -25.47
N LYS A 120 -3.82 1.73 -26.15
CA LYS A 120 -5.25 1.93 -26.40
C LYS A 120 -6.03 2.14 -25.10
N ARG A 121 -5.73 1.33 -24.08
CA ARG A 121 -6.40 1.39 -22.79
C ARG A 121 -6.07 2.69 -22.04
N ILE A 122 -4.82 3.13 -22.05
CA ILE A 122 -4.40 4.43 -21.48
C ILE A 122 -5.15 5.57 -22.16
N SER A 123 -5.20 5.61 -23.50
CA SER A 123 -5.94 6.64 -24.24
C SER A 123 -7.44 6.64 -23.90
N GLN A 124 -8.05 5.46 -23.75
CA GLN A 124 -9.46 5.34 -23.34
C GLN A 124 -9.70 5.88 -21.93
N LEU A 125 -8.81 5.59 -20.99
CA LEU A 125 -8.91 6.09 -19.61
C LEU A 125 -8.76 7.61 -19.52
N LEU A 126 -7.84 8.19 -20.29
CA LEU A 126 -7.65 9.65 -20.36
C LEU A 126 -8.82 10.42 -20.97
N ASN A 127 -9.83 9.74 -21.53
CA ASN A 127 -11.10 10.37 -21.90
C ASN A 127 -12.04 10.57 -20.70
N THR A 128 -11.75 9.94 -19.56
CA THR A 128 -12.60 9.94 -18.36
C THR A 128 -11.96 10.59 -17.15
N VAL A 129 -10.62 10.71 -17.14
CA VAL A 129 -9.83 11.31 -16.07
C VAL A 129 -8.72 12.19 -16.63
N ASP A 130 -8.22 13.12 -15.82
CA ASP A 130 -7.14 14.03 -16.23
C ASP A 130 -5.76 13.35 -16.21
N LEU A 131 -5.52 12.47 -15.22
CA LEU A 131 -4.25 11.79 -15.00
C LEU A 131 -4.43 10.29 -14.74
N ILE A 132 -3.40 9.52 -15.07
CA ILE A 132 -3.27 8.11 -14.73
C ILE A 132 -2.00 7.92 -13.90
N TYR A 133 -2.15 7.24 -12.76
CA TYR A 133 -1.04 6.76 -11.96
C TYR A 133 -0.92 5.24 -12.15
N ALA A 134 0.10 4.81 -12.88
CA ALA A 134 0.43 3.40 -13.03
C ALA A 134 1.24 2.95 -11.80
N ILE A 135 0.58 2.26 -10.87
CA ILE A 135 1.20 1.74 -9.64
C ILE A 135 1.59 0.29 -9.89
N LEU A 136 2.89 0.05 -9.96
CA LEU A 136 3.46 -1.22 -10.42
C LEU A 136 4.41 -1.80 -9.37
N PRO A 137 4.51 -3.14 -9.30
CA PRO A 137 5.59 -3.83 -8.61
C PRO A 137 6.98 -3.35 -9.06
N ALA A 138 8.02 -3.80 -8.36
CA ALA A 138 9.38 -3.52 -8.76
C ALA A 138 9.63 -3.96 -10.23
N PRO A 139 10.47 -3.23 -11.01
CA PRO A 139 10.58 -3.41 -12.46
C PRO A 139 10.90 -4.84 -12.91
N HIS A 140 11.63 -5.59 -12.09
CA HIS A 140 12.01 -6.97 -12.37
C HIS A 140 10.89 -7.98 -12.16
N TYR A 141 9.81 -7.61 -11.47
CA TYR A 141 8.59 -8.42 -11.37
C TYR A 141 7.53 -7.99 -12.36
N SER A 142 7.66 -6.80 -12.92
CA SER A 142 6.61 -6.17 -13.69
C SER A 142 6.87 -6.30 -15.20
N PRO A 143 6.12 -7.14 -15.94
CA PRO A 143 6.32 -7.31 -17.37
C PRO A 143 6.05 -6.03 -18.16
N HIS A 144 5.19 -5.15 -17.64
CA HIS A 144 4.78 -3.91 -18.32
C HIS A 144 5.55 -2.67 -17.86
N PHE A 145 6.45 -2.75 -16.86
CA PHE A 145 7.10 -1.57 -16.25
C PHE A 145 7.84 -0.72 -17.26
N ASN A 146 8.75 -1.34 -18.02
CA ASN A 146 9.60 -0.61 -18.96
C ASN A 146 8.78 0.00 -20.09
N GLU A 147 7.78 -0.71 -20.57
CA GLU A 147 6.91 -0.23 -21.64
C GLU A 147 6.08 0.98 -21.19
N LEU A 148 5.43 0.90 -20.03
CA LEU A 148 4.69 2.02 -19.43
C LEU A 148 5.62 3.21 -19.14
N LYS A 149 6.86 2.95 -18.73
CA LYS A 149 7.88 3.97 -18.52
C LYS A 149 8.30 4.66 -19.82
N GLU A 150 8.39 3.96 -20.95
CA GLU A 150 8.66 4.60 -22.24
C GLU A 150 7.43 5.35 -22.77
N LEU A 151 6.23 4.77 -22.65
CA LEU A 151 4.98 5.46 -23.00
C LEU A 151 4.82 6.77 -22.24
N SER A 152 5.12 6.79 -20.93
CA SER A 152 5.04 8.00 -20.10
C SER A 152 6.03 9.09 -20.47
N LYS A 153 6.99 8.86 -21.38
CA LYS A 153 7.89 9.90 -21.91
C LYS A 153 7.41 10.50 -23.22
N THR A 154 6.49 9.82 -23.91
CA THR A 154 5.98 10.28 -25.22
C THR A 154 5.20 11.59 -25.09
N PRO A 155 5.21 12.47 -26.12
CA PRO A 155 4.46 13.74 -26.08
C PRO A 155 2.97 13.56 -25.76
N GLU A 156 2.39 12.44 -26.18
CA GLU A 156 0.99 12.09 -25.95
C GLU A 156 0.66 11.90 -24.45
N PHE A 157 1.58 11.31 -23.68
CA PHE A 157 1.32 10.89 -22.29
C PHE A 157 2.20 11.58 -21.23
N LYS A 158 3.21 12.36 -21.62
CA LYS A 158 4.25 12.92 -20.72
C LYS A 158 3.74 13.64 -19.47
N SER A 159 2.62 14.36 -19.58
CA SER A 159 2.03 15.11 -18.46
C SER A 159 0.78 14.45 -17.87
N LYS A 160 0.46 13.23 -18.31
CA LYS A 160 -0.81 12.54 -18.01
C LYS A 160 -0.62 11.14 -17.43
N LEU A 161 0.47 10.46 -17.75
CA LEU A 161 0.80 9.12 -17.25
C LEU A 161 2.00 9.19 -16.30
N HIS A 162 1.78 8.80 -15.05
CA HIS A 162 2.80 8.80 -14.01
C HIS A 162 3.09 7.37 -13.55
N ILE A 163 4.35 6.96 -13.57
CA ILE A 163 4.77 5.61 -13.15
C ILE A 163 5.22 5.65 -11.69
N ILE A 164 4.61 4.81 -10.86
CA ILE A 164 4.96 4.61 -9.45
C ILE A 164 5.52 3.21 -9.30
N ASN A 165 6.80 3.14 -8.96
CA ASN A 165 7.46 1.90 -8.53
C ASN A 165 7.22 1.72 -7.03
N THR A 166 6.56 0.64 -6.64
CA THR A 166 6.33 0.34 -5.22
C THR A 166 7.56 -0.21 -4.51
N GLY A 167 8.56 -0.70 -5.26
CA GLY A 167 9.69 -1.46 -4.72
C GLY A 167 9.25 -2.77 -4.05
N SER A 168 8.05 -3.25 -4.37
CA SER A 168 7.40 -4.40 -3.76
C SER A 168 6.94 -5.41 -4.82
N PHE A 169 6.38 -6.53 -4.40
CA PHE A 169 5.75 -7.56 -5.22
C PHE A 169 4.29 -7.21 -5.53
N TYR A 170 3.64 -8.07 -6.32
CA TYR A 170 2.22 -7.97 -6.68
C TYR A 170 1.30 -7.80 -5.46
N SER A 171 1.47 -8.63 -4.42
CA SER A 171 0.63 -8.62 -3.22
C SER A 171 0.76 -7.33 -2.39
N GLY A 172 1.97 -6.78 -2.26
CA GLY A 172 2.23 -5.52 -1.54
C GLY A 172 1.76 -4.30 -2.32
N THR A 173 1.92 -4.35 -3.65
CA THR A 173 1.37 -3.34 -4.56
C THR A 173 -0.16 -3.33 -4.51
N GLY A 174 -0.79 -4.51 -4.54
CA GLY A 174 -2.24 -4.64 -4.37
C GLY A 174 -2.72 -4.12 -3.02
N LEU A 175 -2.01 -4.42 -1.93
CA LEU A 175 -2.33 -3.92 -0.59
C LEU A 175 -2.24 -2.39 -0.49
N LEU A 176 -1.23 -1.77 -1.12
CA LEU A 176 -1.16 -0.31 -1.23
C LEU A 176 -2.39 0.25 -1.95
N ILE A 177 -2.72 -0.30 -3.12
CA ILE A 177 -3.83 0.18 -3.93
C ILE A 177 -5.15 0.08 -3.17
N GLU A 178 -5.38 -1.01 -2.43
CA GLU A 178 -6.55 -1.17 -1.55
C GLU A 178 -6.65 -0.07 -0.50
N ILE A 179 -5.54 0.23 0.19
CA ILE A 179 -5.54 1.30 1.20
C ILE A 179 -5.78 2.66 0.54
N LEU A 180 -5.17 2.93 -0.62
CA LEU A 180 -5.44 4.17 -1.35
C LEU A 180 -6.92 4.26 -1.74
N ALA A 181 -7.49 3.19 -2.29
CA ALA A 181 -8.88 3.11 -2.74
C ALA A 181 -9.91 3.28 -1.60
N GLU A 182 -9.59 2.80 -0.39
CA GLU A 182 -10.44 2.96 0.79
C GLU A 182 -10.61 4.43 1.20
N TYR A 183 -9.54 5.21 1.08
CA TYR A 183 -9.53 6.62 1.47
C TYR A 183 -9.88 7.59 0.34
N LEU A 184 -9.69 7.19 -0.92
CA LEU A 184 -10.06 7.98 -2.10
C LEU A 184 -11.58 7.98 -2.31
N PHE A 185 -12.11 9.13 -2.72
CA PHE A 185 -13.53 9.31 -3.05
C PHE A 185 -13.84 8.91 -4.48
N GLU A 186 -15.14 8.85 -4.83
CA GLU A 186 -15.58 8.74 -6.23
C GLU A 186 -15.00 9.91 -7.04
N ASN A 187 -14.09 9.61 -7.99
CA ASN A 187 -13.26 10.54 -8.77
C ASN A 187 -12.16 11.28 -7.97
N GLY A 188 -11.48 10.57 -7.05
CA GLY A 188 -10.39 11.11 -6.20
C GLY A 188 -9.42 12.04 -6.93
N THR A 189 -8.90 13.04 -6.20
CA THR A 189 -8.05 14.08 -6.81
C THR A 189 -6.57 13.77 -6.72
N GLU A 190 -5.77 14.45 -7.53
CA GLU A 190 -4.31 14.31 -7.53
C GLU A 190 -3.69 14.66 -6.17
N SER A 191 -4.15 15.72 -5.50
CA SER A 191 -3.62 16.12 -4.19
C SER A 191 -3.93 15.10 -3.10
N GLU A 192 -5.17 14.60 -3.05
CA GLU A 192 -5.59 13.52 -2.13
C GLU A 192 -4.74 12.26 -2.35
N PHE A 193 -4.62 11.86 -3.61
CA PHE A 193 -3.84 10.70 -4.01
C PHE A 193 -2.38 10.83 -3.59
N LYS A 194 -1.71 11.94 -3.92
CA LYS A 194 -0.29 12.16 -3.59
C LYS A 194 -0.05 12.15 -2.09
N LEU A 195 -0.94 12.76 -1.31
CA LEU A 195 -0.86 12.75 0.15
C LEU A 195 -0.93 11.31 0.70
N LEU A 196 -1.92 10.53 0.26
CA LEU A 196 -2.09 9.15 0.69
C LEU A 196 -0.93 8.27 0.23
N LEU A 197 -0.49 8.42 -1.03
CA LEU A 197 0.63 7.68 -1.59
C LEU A 197 1.91 7.94 -0.79
N ASN A 198 2.26 9.21 -0.55
CA ASN A 198 3.46 9.57 0.21
C ASN A 198 3.43 9.06 1.65
N LYS A 199 2.24 8.95 2.25
CA LYS A 199 2.06 8.42 3.60
C LYS A 199 2.26 6.91 3.65
N HIS A 200 1.70 6.17 2.69
CA HIS A 200 1.60 4.72 2.75
C HIS A 200 2.72 3.99 1.99
N LEU A 201 3.16 4.50 0.84
CA LEU A 201 4.21 3.85 0.04
C LEU A 201 5.47 3.50 0.86
N PRO A 202 6.03 4.37 1.72
CA PRO A 202 7.23 4.05 2.50
C PRO A 202 7.02 3.01 3.60
N LEU A 203 5.79 2.61 3.88
CA LEU A 203 5.44 1.66 4.95
C LEU A 203 5.29 0.23 4.41
N ILE A 204 5.22 0.04 3.08
CA ILE A 204 5.10 -1.30 2.50
C ILE A 204 6.32 -2.13 2.85
N PHE A 205 6.03 -3.26 3.48
CA PHE A 205 6.98 -4.32 3.71
C PHE A 205 6.41 -5.66 3.26
N GLN A 206 7.27 -6.49 2.68
CA GLN A 206 6.93 -7.85 2.35
C GLN A 206 8.06 -8.80 2.69
N ALA A 207 7.71 -9.96 3.21
CA ALA A 207 8.63 -11.08 3.37
C ALA A 207 7.99 -12.36 2.84
N GLY A 208 8.80 -13.30 2.37
CA GLY A 208 8.27 -14.50 1.77
C GLY A 208 9.24 -15.67 1.75
N ILE A 209 8.66 -16.83 1.48
CA ILE A 209 9.34 -18.09 1.23
C ILE A 209 9.04 -18.51 -0.20
N GLN A 210 10.05 -19.01 -0.91
CA GLN A 210 9.88 -19.66 -2.20
C GLN A 210 10.61 -21.00 -2.23
N GLN A 211 9.91 -22.04 -2.71
CA GLN A 211 10.47 -23.38 -2.95
C GLN A 211 11.09 -23.48 -4.35
N ASN A 212 10.46 -22.88 -5.37
CA ASN A 212 10.96 -22.91 -6.74
C ASN A 212 11.98 -21.80 -7.00
N GLN A 213 13.25 -22.20 -7.07
CA GLN A 213 14.39 -21.30 -7.14
C GLN A 213 14.56 -20.67 -8.52
N SER A 214 14.12 -21.35 -9.58
CA SER A 214 14.29 -20.91 -10.97
C SER A 214 13.81 -19.48 -11.18
N TYR A 215 12.67 -19.12 -10.58
CA TYR A 215 12.10 -17.79 -10.69
C TYR A 215 12.92 -16.72 -9.94
N VAL A 216 13.33 -17.00 -8.70
CA VAL A 216 14.15 -16.09 -7.88
C VAL A 216 15.53 -15.89 -8.51
N LEU A 217 16.11 -16.96 -9.06
CA LEU A 217 17.42 -16.97 -9.71
C LEU A 217 17.40 -16.25 -11.08
N GLN A 218 16.35 -16.40 -11.89
CA GLN A 218 16.22 -15.76 -13.22
C GLN A 218 16.10 -14.24 -13.16
N HIS A 219 15.56 -13.70 -12.06
CA HIS A 219 15.35 -12.26 -11.88
C HIS A 219 16.42 -11.60 -11.00
N LYS A 220 17.59 -12.26 -10.84
CA LYS A 220 18.76 -11.76 -10.12
C LYS A 220 19.43 -10.57 -10.82
N ARG A 221 19.62 -9.47 -10.09
CA ARG A 221 20.85 -8.65 -10.16
C ARG A 221 21.21 -8.12 -8.78
N GLN A 222 21.90 -8.95 -7.99
CA GLN A 222 22.89 -8.47 -7.04
C GLN A 222 23.98 -9.54 -6.86
N SER A 223 25.22 -9.07 -6.90
CA SER A 223 26.50 -9.77 -6.94
C SER A 223 26.90 -10.49 -5.64
N ALA A 224 25.96 -10.76 -4.73
CA ALA A 224 26.26 -11.39 -3.44
C ALA A 224 26.16 -12.92 -3.46
N PHE A 225 25.79 -13.50 -4.60
CA PHE A 225 25.68 -14.94 -4.80
C PHE A 225 26.68 -15.34 -5.88
N ASP A 226 27.95 -15.44 -5.49
CA ASP A 226 29.00 -16.05 -6.30
C ASP A 226 28.60 -17.46 -6.76
N GLU A 227 29.25 -17.93 -7.82
CA GLU A 227 29.03 -19.17 -8.61
C GLU A 227 28.79 -20.47 -7.80
N ALA A 228 29.05 -20.47 -6.49
CA ALA A 228 28.93 -21.59 -5.56
C ALA A 228 27.51 -22.17 -5.37
N ILE A 229 26.46 -21.45 -5.78
CA ILE A 229 25.06 -21.84 -5.50
C ILE A 229 24.36 -22.53 -6.68
N THR A 230 25.00 -22.53 -7.85
CA THR A 230 24.42 -23.03 -9.09
C THR A 230 24.37 -24.56 -9.18
N GLU A 231 25.16 -25.29 -8.37
CA GLU A 231 25.36 -26.74 -8.58
C GLU A 231 24.59 -27.70 -7.68
N LYS A 232 23.99 -27.29 -6.54
CA LYS A 232 23.31 -28.26 -5.63
C LYS A 232 22.19 -27.67 -4.78
N LEU A 233 21.01 -27.39 -5.35
CA LEU A 233 19.88 -26.89 -4.55
C LEU A 233 18.52 -27.57 -4.80
N GLU A 234 18.43 -28.90 -4.88
CA GLU A 234 17.15 -29.58 -5.14
C GLU A 234 16.10 -29.55 -3.99
N LYS A 235 16.38 -29.03 -2.79
CA LYS A 235 15.43 -29.05 -1.64
C LYS A 235 15.46 -27.85 -0.68
N HIS A 236 15.74 -26.64 -1.18
CA HIS A 236 15.91 -25.49 -0.29
C HIS A 236 14.77 -24.47 -0.39
N TYR A 237 14.36 -23.97 0.77
CA TYR A 237 13.48 -22.81 0.93
C TYR A 237 14.31 -21.54 0.97
N ILE A 238 13.97 -20.57 0.10
CA ILE A 238 14.61 -19.25 0.10
C ILE A 238 13.72 -18.27 0.87
N ILE A 239 14.27 -17.65 1.91
CA ILE A 239 13.61 -16.56 2.65
C ILE A 239 14.11 -15.22 2.13
N TYR A 240 13.18 -14.33 1.80
CA TYR A 240 13.51 -13.01 1.28
C TYR A 240 12.54 -11.94 1.75
N SER A 241 12.93 -10.68 1.60
CA SER A 241 12.06 -9.53 1.82
C SER A 241 12.26 -8.45 0.76
N ALA A 242 11.25 -7.59 0.64
CA ALA A 242 11.28 -6.38 -0.15
C ALA A 242 10.67 -5.23 0.65
N HIS A 243 11.19 -4.02 0.41
CA HIS A 243 10.73 -2.82 1.09
C HIS A 243 10.74 -1.66 0.08
N ALA A 244 9.71 -0.79 0.11
CA ALA A 244 9.67 0.37 -0.78
C ALA A 244 10.91 1.29 -0.73
N LYS A 245 11.64 1.33 0.40
CA LYS A 245 12.88 2.11 0.55
C LYS A 245 14.11 1.42 -0.05
N ASN A 246 14.05 0.11 -0.22
CA ASN A 246 15.10 -0.70 -0.84
C ASN A 246 14.43 -1.64 -1.85
N PRO A 247 14.24 -1.19 -3.11
CA PRO A 247 13.51 -1.95 -4.13
C PRO A 247 14.24 -3.22 -4.60
N HIS A 248 15.39 -3.54 -4.01
CA HIS A 248 16.11 -4.78 -4.24
C HIS A 248 15.60 -5.88 -3.30
N LEU A 249 15.48 -7.08 -3.87
CA LEU A 249 15.18 -8.29 -3.10
C LEU A 249 16.30 -8.56 -2.10
N SER A 250 15.98 -8.55 -0.82
CA SER A 250 16.91 -8.93 0.25
C SER A 250 16.72 -10.42 0.55
N ILE A 251 17.69 -11.25 0.18
CA ILE A 251 17.69 -12.68 0.55
C ILE A 251 18.31 -12.80 1.94
N HIS A 252 17.63 -13.47 2.85
CA HIS A 252 18.08 -13.65 4.24
C HIS A 252 18.70 -15.01 4.48
N HIS A 253 18.00 -16.08 4.07
CA HIS A 253 18.39 -17.45 4.37
C HIS A 253 18.03 -18.41 3.24
N ILE A 254 18.79 -19.50 3.15
CA ILE A 254 18.49 -20.70 2.35
C ILE A 254 18.50 -21.87 3.32
N ILE A 255 17.36 -22.52 3.51
CA ILE A 255 17.13 -23.50 4.58
C ILE A 255 16.45 -24.74 4.00
N ASP A 256 16.91 -25.94 4.38
CA ASP A 256 16.31 -27.21 3.94
C ASP A 256 15.10 -27.64 4.80
N ASP A 257 15.12 -27.28 6.07
CA ASP A 257 14.05 -27.60 7.01
C ASP A 257 12.93 -26.56 7.00
N PHE A 258 11.72 -27.03 6.75
CA PHE A 258 10.55 -26.18 6.62
C PHE A 258 10.15 -25.49 7.95
N GLN A 259 10.28 -26.18 9.08
CA GLN A 259 9.91 -25.61 10.39
C GLN A 259 10.84 -24.47 10.80
N THR A 260 12.14 -24.68 10.60
CA THR A 260 13.17 -23.64 10.77
C THR A 260 12.90 -22.47 9.82
N THR A 261 12.53 -22.76 8.56
CA THR A 261 12.16 -21.72 7.58
C THR A 261 11.00 -20.84 8.06
N LEU A 262 9.94 -21.45 8.61
CA LEU A 262 8.80 -20.69 9.14
C LEU A 262 9.19 -19.85 10.36
N THR A 263 10.05 -20.37 11.22
CA THR A 263 10.54 -19.68 12.41
C THR A 263 11.33 -18.42 12.04
N GLU A 264 12.23 -18.53 11.07
CA GLU A 264 13.02 -17.39 10.57
C GLU A 264 12.16 -16.37 9.83
N LEU A 265 11.20 -16.81 9.01
CA LEU A 265 10.24 -15.89 8.38
C LEU A 265 9.45 -15.10 9.43
N LEU A 266 8.96 -15.77 10.48
CA LEU A 266 8.25 -15.12 11.58
C LEU A 266 9.14 -14.12 12.31
N LEU A 267 10.42 -14.42 12.53
CA LEU A 267 11.37 -13.51 13.16
C LEU A 267 11.57 -12.22 12.34
N ILE A 268 11.71 -12.36 11.02
CA ILE A 268 11.82 -11.21 10.10
C ILE A 268 10.57 -10.34 10.15
N ILE A 269 9.38 -10.96 10.10
CA ILE A 269 8.10 -10.24 10.17
C ILE A 269 7.93 -9.55 11.53
N ASN A 270 8.24 -10.24 12.62
CA ASN A 270 8.22 -9.70 13.99
C ASN A 270 9.11 -8.47 14.12
N THR A 271 10.36 -8.57 13.66
CA THR A 271 11.32 -7.46 13.72
C THR A 271 10.80 -6.24 12.98
N GLN A 272 10.27 -6.44 11.77
CA GLN A 272 9.71 -5.34 11.01
C GLN A 272 8.47 -4.74 11.68
N PHE A 273 7.58 -5.58 12.22
CA PHE A 273 6.39 -5.09 12.91
C PHE A 273 6.77 -4.27 14.15
N GLN A 274 7.75 -4.71 14.95
CA GLN A 274 8.21 -3.93 16.11
C GLN A 274 8.79 -2.57 15.67
N ALA A 275 9.48 -2.51 14.53
CA ALA A 275 9.99 -1.26 13.96
C ALA A 275 8.87 -0.33 13.44
N GLN A 276 7.80 -0.89 12.86
CA GLN A 276 6.65 -0.12 12.34
C GLN A 276 5.56 0.11 13.40
N GLY A 277 5.54 -0.62 14.50
CA GLY A 277 4.55 -0.55 15.58
C GLY A 277 3.10 -0.47 15.07
N ASN A 278 2.34 0.48 15.64
CA ASN A 278 0.92 0.71 15.32
C ASN A 278 0.65 1.25 13.90
N TYR A 279 1.66 1.35 13.02
CA TYR A 279 1.44 1.76 11.63
C TYR A 279 0.95 0.62 10.75
N VAL A 280 1.20 -0.64 11.14
CA VAL A 280 0.68 -1.80 10.42
C VAL A 280 -0.82 -1.90 10.66
N ASN A 281 -1.59 -1.55 9.63
CA ASN A 281 -3.04 -1.57 9.65
C ASN A 281 -3.61 -2.85 9.02
N ARG A 282 -2.86 -3.50 8.13
CA ARG A 282 -3.32 -4.71 7.43
C ARG A 282 -2.17 -5.68 7.17
N VAL A 283 -2.50 -6.96 7.23
CA VAL A 283 -1.60 -8.04 6.82
C VAL A 283 -2.30 -8.91 5.78
N LEU A 284 -1.62 -9.15 4.66
CA LEU A 284 -2.06 -10.08 3.61
C LEU A 284 -1.07 -11.23 3.52
N ILE A 285 -1.55 -12.45 3.71
CA ILE A 285 -0.81 -13.68 3.45
C ILE A 285 -1.26 -14.20 2.08
N SER A 286 -0.37 -14.17 1.10
CA SER A 286 -0.62 -14.73 -0.24
C SER A 286 0.10 -16.06 -0.38
N HIS A 287 -0.56 -17.06 -0.97
CA HIS A 287 0.04 -18.39 -1.16
C HIS A 287 -0.34 -19.05 -2.49
N SER A 288 0.46 -19.95 -3.01
CA SER A 288 0.05 -20.91 -4.07
C SER A 288 0.15 -22.33 -3.51
N GLN A 289 -0.95 -23.07 -3.50
CA GLN A 289 -1.04 -24.45 -3.02
C GLN A 289 -0.54 -24.70 -1.57
N GLN A 290 -0.37 -23.65 -0.76
CA GLN A 290 0.17 -23.71 0.60
C GLN A 290 -0.82 -23.20 1.66
N LYS A 291 -2.12 -23.49 1.49
CA LYS A 291 -3.20 -22.99 2.36
C LYS A 291 -2.99 -23.29 3.85
N ASN A 292 -2.59 -24.53 4.18
CA ASN A 292 -2.38 -24.95 5.57
C ASN A 292 -1.25 -24.14 6.26
N VAL A 293 -0.22 -23.80 5.50
CA VAL A 293 0.88 -22.98 5.99
C VAL A 293 0.42 -21.54 6.21
N ALA A 294 -0.35 -20.99 5.27
CA ALA A 294 -0.91 -19.64 5.41
C ALA A 294 -1.81 -19.50 6.64
N GLU A 295 -2.65 -20.49 6.93
CA GLU A 295 -3.48 -20.51 8.14
C GLU A 295 -2.64 -20.65 9.42
N THR A 296 -1.57 -21.45 9.38
CA THR A 296 -0.63 -21.57 10.50
C THR A 296 0.06 -20.24 10.79
N LEU A 297 0.61 -19.57 9.77
CA LEU A 297 1.21 -18.24 9.89
C LEU A 297 0.21 -17.22 10.42
N LYS A 298 -1.03 -17.23 9.93
CA LYS A 298 -2.08 -16.34 10.44
C LYS A 298 -2.34 -16.54 11.94
N LYS A 299 -2.37 -17.79 12.40
CA LYS A 299 -2.54 -18.11 13.82
C LYS A 299 -1.37 -17.56 14.64
N GLU A 300 -0.15 -17.84 14.22
CA GLU A 300 1.06 -17.36 14.92
C GLU A 300 1.11 -15.83 14.98
N LEU A 301 0.91 -15.14 13.85
CA LEU A 301 0.92 -13.68 13.76
C LEU A 301 -0.17 -13.01 14.62
N LYS A 302 -1.35 -13.64 14.77
CA LYS A 302 -2.39 -13.17 15.69
C LYS A 302 -1.97 -13.26 17.16
N HIS A 303 -1.20 -14.28 17.53
CA HIS A 303 -0.73 -14.46 18.90
C HIS A 303 0.43 -13.55 19.25
N THR A 304 1.36 -13.32 18.32
CA THR A 304 2.61 -12.61 18.59
C THR A 304 2.55 -11.11 18.33
N ILE A 305 1.71 -10.65 17.39
CA ILE A 305 1.99 -9.37 16.73
C ILE A 305 0.74 -8.48 16.54
N CYS A 306 -0.35 -9.06 16.03
CA CYS A 306 -1.21 -8.27 15.17
C CYS A 306 -2.61 -8.01 15.75
N GLN A 307 -2.88 -6.76 16.18
CA GLN A 307 -4.26 -6.26 16.31
C GLN A 307 -4.89 -5.96 14.94
N ALA A 308 -4.06 -5.79 13.91
CA ALA A 308 -4.53 -5.55 12.56
C ALA A 308 -5.21 -6.80 11.95
N PRO A 309 -6.22 -6.62 11.10
CA PRO A 309 -6.84 -7.73 10.38
C PRO A 309 -5.83 -8.44 9.47
N ILE A 310 -5.85 -9.78 9.52
CA ILE A 310 -5.01 -10.67 8.70
C ILE A 310 -5.89 -11.41 7.69
N TYR A 311 -5.58 -11.22 6.41
CA TYR A 311 -6.27 -11.82 5.27
C TYR A 311 -5.40 -12.92 4.64
N ILE A 312 -6.04 -13.90 4.03
CA ILE A 312 -5.38 -14.93 3.23
C ILE A 312 -5.93 -14.87 1.81
N LYS A 313 -5.04 -14.93 0.83
CA LYS A 313 -5.38 -14.99 -0.59
C LYS A 313 -4.60 -16.10 -1.29
N GLU A 314 -5.30 -16.92 -2.05
CA GLU A 314 -4.70 -17.85 -2.97
C GLU A 314 -4.26 -17.11 -4.24
N LEU A 315 -3.03 -17.37 -4.66
CA LEU A 315 -2.44 -16.95 -5.92
C LEU A 315 -2.69 -18.03 -6.97
N ASP A 316 -2.60 -17.67 -8.24
CA ASP A 316 -2.64 -18.66 -9.31
C ASP A 316 -1.45 -19.64 -9.24
N ASP A 317 -1.58 -20.76 -9.94
CA ASP A 317 -0.55 -21.80 -10.01
C ASP A 317 0.45 -21.55 -11.16
N SER A 318 0.65 -20.28 -11.52
CA SER A 318 1.67 -19.94 -12.51
C SER A 318 3.05 -20.35 -12.01
N PRO A 319 4.00 -20.72 -12.89
CA PRO A 319 5.31 -21.21 -12.49
C PRO A 319 6.08 -20.30 -11.52
N GLN A 320 5.81 -18.99 -11.56
CA GLN A 320 6.37 -17.99 -10.65
C GLN A 320 5.83 -18.07 -9.20
N ASN A 321 4.63 -18.62 -9.03
CA ASN A 321 3.92 -18.68 -7.75
C ASN A 321 4.02 -20.05 -7.07
N ILE A 322 4.43 -21.12 -7.76
CA ILE A 322 4.47 -22.48 -7.20
C ILE A 322 5.29 -22.54 -5.89
N GLY A 323 4.63 -22.95 -4.81
CA GLY A 323 5.25 -23.10 -3.48
C GLY A 323 5.55 -21.78 -2.77
N LEU A 324 5.00 -20.67 -3.27
CA LEU A 324 5.19 -19.33 -2.74
C LEU A 324 4.31 -19.08 -1.52
N ILE A 325 4.87 -18.39 -0.53
CA ILE A 325 4.13 -17.75 0.56
C ILE A 325 4.70 -16.36 0.79
N HIS A 326 3.87 -15.32 0.67
CA HIS A 326 4.21 -13.94 0.98
C HIS A 326 3.37 -13.40 2.12
N VAL A 327 4.01 -12.70 3.04
CA VAL A 327 3.36 -11.85 4.04
C VAL A 327 3.63 -10.41 3.68
N SER A 328 2.56 -9.67 3.40
CA SER A 328 2.59 -8.24 3.05
C SER A 328 1.99 -7.44 4.18
N MET A 329 2.66 -6.37 4.59
CA MET A 329 2.25 -5.50 5.69
C MET A 329 2.21 -4.05 5.24
N LEU A 330 1.15 -3.34 5.64
CA LEU A 330 0.97 -1.91 5.39
C LEU A 330 0.13 -1.21 6.46
#